data_AF-A0A2E6J271-F1
#
_entry.id   AF-A0A2E6J271-F1
#
_cell.length_a   1.000
_cell.length_b   1.000
_cell.length_c   1.000
_cell.angle_alpha   90.00
_cell.angle_beta   90.00
_cell.angle_gamma   90.00
#
_symmetry.space_group_name_H-M   'P 1'
#
loop_
_entity.id
_entity.type
_entity.pdbx_description
1 polymer ?
#
loop_
_entity_poly.entity_id
_entity_poly.type
_entity_poly.pdbx_seq_one_letter_code
_entity_poly.pdbx_strand_id
1 'polypeptide(L)'
;MGSPLSRWLFVAYFLEVGLVLTFVPWSTYWDRNLLSEVIPTLRVVLQNNYVRGGVSGIGLINLIAAFDEIMTVIANTRLNNAPNKSVAVSVLEDPVEVIEPRSNES
;
A
#
# COMPACT_ATOMS: atom_id res chain seq x y z
N MET A 1 -10.78 -19.41 10.66
CA MET A 1 -11.22 -18.18 9.97
C MET A 1 -10.60 -16.99 10.69
N GLY A 2 -9.50 -16.44 10.18
CA GLY A 2 -8.89 -15.25 10.78
C GLY A 2 -9.84 -14.07 10.59
N SER A 3 -10.26 -13.44 11.69
CA SER A 3 -11.14 -12.27 11.63
C SER A 3 -10.47 -11.17 10.79
N PRO A 4 -11.22 -10.40 9.99
CA PRO A 4 -10.67 -9.28 9.21
C PRO A 4 -9.89 -8.29 10.09
N LEU A 5 -10.26 -8.20 11.36
CA LEU A 5 -9.56 -7.43 12.39
C LEU A 5 -8.09 -7.87 12.59
N SER A 6 -7.80 -9.18 12.60
CA SER A 6 -6.42 -9.67 12.75
C SER A 6 -5.53 -9.24 11.59
N ARG A 7 -6.09 -9.14 10.38
CA ARG A 7 -5.36 -8.67 9.19
C ARG A 7 -4.97 -7.20 9.33
N TRP A 8 -5.90 -6.36 9.77
CA TRP A 8 -5.64 -4.94 10.03
C TRP A 8 -4.61 -4.73 11.13
N LEU A 9 -4.70 -5.50 12.22
CA LEU A 9 -3.72 -5.45 13.31
C LEU A 9 -2.32 -5.87 12.83
N PHE A 10 -2.23 -6.87 11.98
CA PHE A 10 -0.95 -7.31 11.42
C PHE A 10 -0.30 -6.23 10.56
N VAL A 11 -1.08 -5.58 9.70
CA VAL A 11 -0.59 -4.46 8.87
C VAL A 11 -0.18 -3.27 9.72
N ALA A 12 -1.01 -2.87 10.70
CA ALA A 12 -0.70 -1.77 11.61
C ALA A 12 0.57 -2.05 12.42
N TYR A 13 0.74 -3.28 12.93
CA TYR A 13 1.94 -3.71 13.64
C TYR A 13 3.18 -3.65 12.75
N PHE A 14 3.08 -4.13 11.50
CA PHE A 14 4.22 -4.12 10.58
C PHE A 14 4.64 -2.69 10.20
N LEU A 15 3.65 -1.80 10.00
CA LEU A 15 3.89 -0.39 9.77
C LEU A 15 4.53 0.28 10.98
N GLU A 16 3.99 0.05 12.18
CA GLU A 16 4.54 0.55 13.44
C GLU A 16 5.98 0.09 13.64
N VAL A 17 6.25 -1.21 13.46
CA VAL A 17 7.61 -1.77 13.55
C VAL A 17 8.54 -1.14 12.51
N GLY A 18 8.12 -0.98 11.26
CA GLY A 18 8.95 -0.34 10.23
C GLY A 18 9.26 1.13 10.54
N LEU A 19 8.29 1.86 11.10
CA LEU A 19 8.42 3.26 11.47
C LEU A 19 9.31 3.43 12.70
N VAL A 20 9.12 2.58 13.71
CA VAL A 20 10.00 2.46 14.87
C VAL A 20 11.42 2.14 14.39
N LEU A 21 11.63 1.16 13.51
CA LEU A 21 12.96 0.80 13.01
C LEU A 21 13.63 1.94 12.23
N THR A 22 12.85 2.80 11.58
CA THR A 22 13.36 3.95 10.82
C THR A 22 13.69 5.13 11.74
N PHE A 23 12.83 5.45 12.71
CA PHE A 23 12.96 6.63 13.56
C PHE A 23 13.79 6.40 14.82
N VAL A 24 13.73 5.20 15.40
CA VAL A 24 14.45 4.88 16.64
C VAL A 24 15.95 5.13 16.51
N PRO A 25 16.67 4.72 15.46
CA PRO A 25 18.12 4.96 15.34
C PRO A 25 18.53 6.43 15.36
N TRP A 26 17.61 7.32 15.01
CA TRP A 26 17.78 8.78 14.97
C TRP A 26 17.24 9.48 16.22
N SER A 27 16.57 8.74 17.08
CA SER A 27 16.00 9.26 18.31
C SER A 27 17.06 9.38 19.41
N THR A 28 16.94 10.41 20.24
CA THR A 28 17.73 10.57 21.48
C THR A 28 17.55 9.39 22.45
N TYR A 29 16.46 8.63 22.34
CA TYR A 29 16.24 7.41 23.10
C TYR A 29 17.19 6.27 22.71
N TRP A 30 17.70 6.23 21.47
CA TRP A 30 18.63 5.19 21.00
C TRP A 30 20.01 5.29 21.64
N ASP A 31 20.51 6.51 21.87
CA ASP A 31 21.78 6.72 22.57
C ASP A 31 21.67 6.48 24.09
N ARG A 32 20.47 6.71 24.64
CA ARG A 32 20.18 6.63 26.09
C ARG A 32 19.55 5.31 26.53
N ASN A 33 19.59 4.27 25.70
CA ASN A 33 18.90 3.02 26.00
C ASN A 33 19.70 2.13 26.97
N LEU A 34 19.02 1.38 27.83
CA LEU A 34 19.61 0.43 28.80
C LEU A 34 20.56 -0.58 28.14
N LEU A 35 20.37 -0.89 26.86
CA LEU A 35 21.26 -1.78 26.08
C LEU A 35 22.69 -1.24 25.99
N SER A 36 22.85 0.09 25.94
CA SER A 36 24.15 0.77 25.95
C SER A 36 24.85 0.64 27.31
N GLU A 37 24.08 0.49 28.38
CA GLU A 37 24.57 0.36 29.76
C GLU A 37 24.87 -1.11 30.10
N VAL A 38 24.06 -2.05 29.60
CA VAL A 38 24.21 -3.49 29.86
C VAL A 38 25.25 -4.14 28.93
N ILE A 39 25.40 -3.69 27.68
CA ILE A 39 26.30 -4.31 26.71
C ILE A 39 27.20 -3.26 26.02
N PRO A 40 28.44 -3.03 26.51
CA PRO A 40 29.33 -2.00 25.96
C PRO A 40 29.76 -2.27 24.51
N THR A 41 29.81 -3.54 24.08
CA THR A 41 30.12 -3.90 22.68
C THR A 41 28.98 -3.49 21.72
N LEU A 42 27.73 -3.67 22.14
CA LEU A 42 26.57 -3.24 21.36
C LEU A 42 26.52 -1.71 21.29
N ARG A 43 26.89 -1.00 22.36
CA ARG A 43 26.99 0.46 22.36
C ARG A 43 27.86 0.99 21.22
N VAL A 44 29.05 0.43 21.02
CA VAL A 44 29.97 0.85 19.94
C VAL A 44 29.37 0.61 18.56
N VAL A 45 28.67 -0.52 18.38
CA VAL A 45 28.00 -0.88 17.12
C VAL A 45 26.79 0.02 16.86
N LEU A 46 25.92 0.25 17.85
CA LEU A 46 24.73 1.10 17.75
C LEU A 46 25.05 2.61 17.64
N GLN A 47 26.20 3.05 18.13
CA GLN A 47 26.72 4.41 17.95
C GLN A 47 27.34 4.65 16.57
N ASN A 48 27.55 3.59 15.78
CA ASN A 48 28.07 3.73 14.43
C ASN A 48 26.97 4.20 13.45
N ASN A 49 27.24 5.27 12.71
CA ASN A 49 26.33 5.81 11.69
C ASN A 49 25.97 4.78 10.60
N TYR A 50 26.88 3.84 10.29
CA TYR A 50 26.60 2.77 9.33
C TYR A 50 25.50 1.82 9.81
N VAL A 51 25.46 1.49 11.10
CA VAL A 51 24.46 0.59 11.68
C VAL A 51 23.12 1.32 11.77
N ARG A 52 23.13 2.58 12.18
CA ARG A 52 21.92 3.43 12.18
C ARG A 52 21.32 3.52 10.77
N GLY A 53 22.17 3.75 9.77
CA GLY A 53 21.80 3.72 8.35
C GLY A 53 21.21 2.37 7.92
N GLY A 54 21.88 1.25 8.24
CA GLY A 54 21.41 -0.09 7.91
C GLY A 54 20.06 -0.44 8.54
N VAL A 55 19.88 -0.15 9.83
CA VAL A 55 18.62 -0.38 10.56
C VAL A 55 17.50 0.49 9.98
N SER A 56 17.78 1.77 9.70
CA SER A 56 16.80 2.66 9.05
C SER A 56 16.49 2.25 7.61
N GLY A 57 17.46 1.68 6.88
CA GLY A 57 17.27 1.19 5.52
C GLY A 57 16.32 -0.01 5.48
N ILE A 58 16.45 -0.94 6.44
CA ILE A 58 15.52 -2.07 6.60
C ILE A 58 14.11 -1.55 6.93
N GLY A 59 14.00 -0.58 7.85
CA GLY A 59 12.72 0.06 8.17
C GLY A 59 12.09 0.74 6.96
N LEU A 60 12.90 1.44 6.16
CA LEU A 60 12.46 2.14 4.96
C LEU A 60 11.99 1.20 3.85
N ILE A 61 12.68 0.06 3.64
CA ILE A 61 12.24 -0.97 2.67
C ILE A 61 10.86 -1.52 3.07
N ASN A 62 10.64 -1.79 4.36
CA ASN A 62 9.34 -2.25 4.86
C ASN A 62 8.24 -1.19 4.64
N LEU A 63 8.55 0.08 4.86
CA LEU A 63 7.65 1.20 4.58
C LEU A 63 7.30 1.29 3.09
N ILE A 64 8.30 1.25 2.20
CA ILE A 64 8.08 1.32 0.74
C ILE A 64 7.21 0.16 0.27
N ALA A 65 7.46 -1.07 0.74
CA ALA A 65 6.64 -2.23 0.39
C ALA A 65 5.18 -2.06 0.82
N ALA A 66 4.93 -1.53 2.03
CA ALA A 66 3.58 -1.24 2.50
C ALA A 66 2.90 -0.14 1.66
N PHE A 67 3.63 0.90 1.26
CA PHE A 67 3.12 1.96 0.38
C PHE A 67 2.77 1.43 -1.02
N ASP A 68 3.60 0.55 -1.60
CA ASP A 68 3.37 -0.03 -2.92
C ASP A 68 2.10 -0.89 -2.97
N GLU A 69 1.84 -1.66 -1.91
CA GLU A 69 0.61 -2.44 -1.77
C GLU A 69 -0.62 -1.53 -1.68
N ILE A 70 -0.55 -0.43 -0.91
CA ILE A 70 -1.64 0.56 -0.82
C ILE A 70 -1.91 1.21 -2.18
N MET A 71 -0.87 1.63 -2.90
CA MET A 71 -1.00 2.26 -4.23
C MET A 71 -1.60 1.30 -5.25
N THR A 72 -1.20 0.03 -5.22
CA THR A 72 -1.74 -1.02 -6.09
C THR A 72 -3.23 -1.28 -5.81
N VAL A 73 -3.63 -1.34 -4.54
CA VAL A 73 -5.04 -1.50 -4.15
C VAL A 73 -5.90 -0.31 -4.61
N ILE A 74 -5.38 0.91 -4.48
CA ILE A 74 -6.07 2.12 -4.95
C ILE A 74 -6.20 2.12 -6.48
N ALA A 75 -5.15 1.76 -7.21
CA ALA A 75 -5.17 1.69 -8.67
C ALA A 75 -6.17 0.64 -9.18
N ASN A 76 -6.21 -0.53 -8.55
CA ASN A 76 -7.16 -1.59 -8.91
C ASN A 76 -8.63 -1.20 -8.65
N THR A 77 -8.88 -0.35 -7.66
CA THR A 77 -10.23 0.17 -7.39
C THR A 77 -10.73 1.07 -8.53
N ARG A 78 -9.83 1.74 -9.27
CA ARG A 78 -10.22 2.60 -10.40
C ARG A 78 -10.57 1.83 -11.68
N LEU A 79 -10.04 0.63 -11.87
CA LEU A 79 -10.37 -0.22 -13.02
C LEU A 79 -11.73 -0.91 -12.87
N ASN A 80 -12.08 -1.35 -11.66
CA ASN A 80 -13.40 -1.95 -11.38
C ASN A 80 -14.56 -0.94 -11.38
N ASN A 81 -14.26 0.35 -11.31
CA ASN A 81 -15.25 1.41 -11.30
C ASN A 81 -15.42 2.08 -12.66
N ALA A 82 -15.08 1.41 -13.77
CA ALA A 82 -15.49 1.81 -15.12
C ALA A 82 -16.99 1.44 -15.29
N PRO A 83 -17.93 2.35 -14.99
CA PRO A 83 -19.33 2.05 -15.14
C PRO A 83 -19.61 2.21 -16.64
N ASN A 84 -20.40 1.31 -17.23
CA ASN A 84 -21.00 1.59 -18.55
C ASN A 84 -20.00 1.70 -19.73
N LYS A 85 -19.20 0.66 -19.98
CA LYS A 85 -18.73 0.41 -21.37
C LYS A 85 -19.46 -0.76 -22.01
N SER A 86 -19.79 -1.79 -21.22
CA SER A 86 -20.61 -2.92 -21.64
C SER A 86 -22.07 -2.55 -21.90
N VAL A 87 -22.67 -1.67 -21.07
CA VAL A 87 -24.05 -1.19 -21.27
C VAL A 87 -24.16 -0.27 -22.49
N ALA A 88 -23.20 0.63 -22.70
CA ALA A 88 -23.16 1.49 -23.88
C ALA A 88 -22.95 0.70 -25.18
N VAL A 89 -22.12 -0.35 -25.17
CA VAL A 89 -21.95 -1.22 -26.34
C VAL A 89 -23.23 -1.99 -26.65
N SER A 90 -23.93 -2.53 -25.63
CA SER A 90 -25.21 -3.20 -25.86
C SER A 90 -26.34 -2.28 -26.34
N VAL A 91 -26.34 -0.99 -25.96
CA VAL A 91 -27.36 -0.01 -26.37
C VAL A 91 -27.13 0.50 -27.81
N LEU A 92 -25.91 0.38 -28.33
CA LEU A 92 -25.57 0.77 -29.71
C LEU A 92 -25.73 -0.37 -30.72
N GLU A 93 -25.84 -1.61 -30.24
CA GLU A 93 -26.04 -2.81 -31.07
C GLU A 93 -27.50 -3.18 -31.28
N ASP A 94 -28.45 -2.53 -30.59
CA ASP A 94 -29.86 -2.63 -30.97
C ASP A 94 -29.99 -2.06 -32.39
N PRO A 95 -30.37 -2.86 -33.39
CA PRO A 95 -30.55 -2.37 -34.74
C PRO A 95 -31.66 -1.32 -34.68
N VAL A 96 -31.29 -0.06 -34.94
CA VAL A 96 -32.27 1.00 -35.22
C VAL A 96 -33.20 0.44 -36.27
N GLU A 97 -34.42 0.10 -35.86
CA GLU A 97 -35.47 -0.41 -36.72
C GLU A 97 -35.70 0.67 -37.78
N VAL A 98 -35.13 0.44 -38.96
CA VAL A 98 -35.32 1.28 -40.13
C VAL A 98 -36.79 1.11 -40.51
N ILE A 99 -37.63 2.03 -40.04
CA ILE A 99 -39.01 2.15 -40.48
C ILE A 99 -38.94 2.55 -41.97
N GLU A 100 -39.02 1.57 -42.87
CA GLU A 100 -39.16 1.86 -44.29
C GLU A 100 -40.43 2.70 -44.49
N PRO A 101 -40.35 3.87 -45.17
CA PRO A 101 -41.53 4.64 -45.48
C PRO A 101 -42.37 3.82 -46.46
N ARG A 102 -43.51 3.33 -45.98
CA ARG A 102 -44.54 2.64 -46.77
C ARG A 102 -44.76 3.40 -48.08
N SER A 103 -44.14 2.92 -49.14
CA SER A 103 -44.35 3.41 -50.50
C SER A 103 -45.80 3.11 -50.83
N ASN A 104 -46.58 4.17 -50.95
CA ASN A 104 -47.95 4.13 -51.43
C ASN A 104 -47.95 3.66 -52.89
N GLU A 105 -48.13 2.37 -53.07
CA GLU A 105 -48.48 1.77 -54.35
C GLU A 105 -49.78 2.41 -54.87
N SER A 106 -49.75 2.66 -56.18
CA SER A 106 -50.64 3.48 -56.99
C SER A 106 -51.98 2.82 -57.28
#